data_AF-A0A7S3CI55-F1
#
_entry.id   AF-A0A7S3CI55-F1
#
_cell.length_a   1.000
_cell.length_b   1.000
_cell.length_c   1.000
_cell.angle_alpha   90.00
_cell.angle_beta   90.00
_cell.angle_gamma   90.00
#
_symmetry.space_group_name_H-M   'P 1'
#
loop_
_entity.id
_entity.type
_entity.pdbx_description
1 polymer ?
#
loop_
_entity_poly.entity_id
_entity_poly.type
_entity_poly.pdbx_seq_one_letter_code
_entity_poly.pdbx_strand_id
1 'polypeptide(L)'
;MIKNFYRYPLMIGLPNYFEEHFPARYRDDKAFIKFCSSISIAAIESIILCPFERLKTYFMTARALKGEAGFHGDQPLTLRNFLQSSDSGLMRSLFRGIGSLFLRQCIAWVCFLQADFRMKRAIRRMYDIPEEESIPTRYLIVVSFTGAIFSTIVIMPFDSLKTNQ
;
A
#
# COMPACT_ATOMS: atom_id res chain seq x y z
N MET A 1 12.28 6.01 3.72
CA MET A 1 13.14 5.60 2.59
C MET A 1 12.87 4.17 2.12
N ILE A 2 12.82 3.15 2.99
CA ILE A 2 12.54 1.74 2.59
C ILE A 2 11.25 1.60 1.77
N LYS A 3 10.19 2.32 2.14
CA LYS A 3 8.90 2.32 1.40
C LYS A 3 9.03 2.75 -0.07
N ASN A 4 9.94 3.67 -0.40
CA ASN A 4 10.11 4.13 -1.78
C ASN A 4 10.99 3.17 -2.59
N PHE A 5 11.90 2.44 -1.92
CA PHE A 5 12.86 1.55 -2.56
C PHE A 5 12.18 0.33 -3.20
N TYR A 6 11.24 -0.33 -2.50
CA TYR A 6 10.52 -1.47 -3.09
C TYR A 6 9.36 -1.04 -3.99
N ARG A 7 8.82 0.18 -3.82
CA ARG A 7 7.58 0.60 -4.51
C ARG A 7 7.82 0.97 -5.97
N TYR A 8 8.97 1.57 -6.28
CA TYR A 8 9.32 1.97 -7.66
C TYR A 8 9.51 0.79 -8.63
N PRO A 9 10.33 -0.24 -8.33
CA PRO A 9 10.47 -1.40 -9.21
C PRO A 9 9.16 -2.18 -9.33
N LEU A 10 8.32 -2.12 -8.30
CA LEU A 10 7.07 -2.86 -8.23
C LEU A 10 5.92 -2.13 -8.96
N MET A 11 5.97 -0.80 -9.08
CA MET A 11 5.03 -0.03 -9.92
C MET A 11 5.36 -0.11 -11.42
N ILE A 12 6.63 -0.32 -11.79
CA ILE A 12 7.08 -0.35 -13.19
C ILE A 12 7.19 -1.79 -13.71
N GLY A 13 7.73 -2.71 -12.90
CA GLY A 13 8.00 -4.07 -13.31
C GLY A 13 6.76 -4.96 -13.38
N LEU A 14 5.80 -4.80 -12.46
CA LEU A 14 4.62 -5.67 -12.43
C LEU A 14 3.68 -5.47 -13.63
N PRO A 15 3.31 -4.23 -14.02
CA PRO A 15 2.45 -4.03 -15.19
C PRO A 15 3.06 -4.61 -16.46
N ASN A 16 4.36 -4.42 -16.67
CA ASN A 16 5.08 -4.97 -17.83
C ASN A 16 5.12 -6.50 -17.79
N TYR A 17 5.33 -7.10 -16.62
CA TYR A 17 5.28 -8.55 -16.44
C TYR A 17 3.89 -9.11 -16.78
N PHE A 18 2.83 -8.43 -16.34
CA PHE A 18 1.46 -8.82 -16.68
C PHE A 18 1.15 -8.63 -18.17
N GLU A 19 1.67 -7.59 -18.83
CA GLU A 19 1.49 -7.38 -20.28
C GLU A 19 2.23 -8.41 -21.15
N GLU A 20 3.36 -8.94 -20.67
CA GLU A 20 4.16 -9.97 -21.37
C GLU A 20 3.62 -11.39 -21.15
N HIS A 21 3.10 -11.72 -19.96
CA HIS A 21 2.70 -13.08 -19.62
C HIS A 21 1.18 -13.34 -19.71
N PHE A 22 0.32 -12.33 -19.91
CA PHE A 22 -1.10 -12.57 -20.09
C PHE A 22 -1.47 -13.08 -21.49
N PRO A 23 -2.35 -14.09 -21.61
CA PRO A 23 -2.82 -14.58 -22.89
C PRO A 23 -3.61 -13.49 -23.63
N ALA A 24 -3.43 -13.43 -24.96
CA ALA A 24 -3.96 -12.37 -25.85
C ALA A 24 -5.47 -12.09 -25.70
N ARG A 25 -6.24 -13.06 -25.17
CA ARG A 25 -7.68 -12.96 -24.93
C ARG A 25 -8.11 -11.87 -23.93
N TYR A 26 -7.21 -11.41 -23.06
CA TYR A 26 -7.49 -10.39 -22.05
C TYR A 26 -6.70 -9.09 -22.25
N ARG A 27 -5.95 -8.96 -23.37
CA ARG A 27 -5.13 -7.78 -23.66
C ARG A 27 -5.96 -6.52 -23.92
N ASP A 28 -7.20 -6.70 -24.39
CA ASP A 28 -8.09 -5.59 -24.72
C ASP A 28 -8.64 -4.89 -23.47
N ASP A 29 -8.73 -5.60 -22.34
CA ASP A 29 -9.25 -5.02 -21.10
C ASP A 29 -8.12 -4.49 -20.20
N LYS A 30 -7.55 -3.34 -20.63
CA LYS A 30 -6.52 -2.60 -19.88
C LYS A 30 -6.94 -2.30 -18.43
N ALA A 31 -8.23 -2.22 -18.13
CA ALA A 31 -8.71 -1.99 -16.77
C ALA A 31 -8.55 -3.25 -15.90
N PHE A 32 -8.84 -4.43 -16.47
CA PHE A 32 -8.68 -5.71 -15.77
C PHE A 32 -7.20 -6.01 -15.46
N ILE A 33 -6.29 -5.78 -16.41
CA ILE A 33 -4.85 -5.96 -16.20
C ILE A 33 -4.35 -5.07 -15.06
N LYS A 34 -4.79 -3.81 -15.01
CA LYS A 34 -4.45 -2.87 -13.94
C LYS A 34 -5.05 -3.28 -12.59
N PHE A 35 -6.25 -3.84 -12.58
CA PHE A 35 -6.87 -4.38 -11.37
C PHE A 35 -6.06 -5.56 -10.81
N CYS A 36 -5.73 -6.56 -11.63
CA CYS A 36 -4.89 -7.69 -11.21
C CYS A 36 -3.49 -7.24 -10.74
N SER A 37 -2.90 -6.28 -11.46
CA SER A 37 -1.64 -5.67 -11.05
C SER A 37 -1.78 -5.01 -9.68
N SER A 38 -2.82 -4.20 -9.46
CA SER A 38 -3.05 -3.50 -8.19
C SER A 38 -3.20 -4.45 -6.99
N ILE A 39 -3.90 -5.58 -7.16
CA ILE A 39 -4.06 -6.59 -6.11
C ILE A 39 -2.72 -7.27 -5.81
N SER A 40 -1.95 -7.59 -6.84
CA SER A 40 -0.65 -8.23 -6.69
C SER A 40 0.35 -7.32 -5.98
N ILE A 41 0.35 -6.02 -6.34
CA ILE A 41 1.12 -4.98 -5.63
C ILE A 41 0.70 -4.91 -4.17
N ALA A 42 -0.61 -4.84 -3.90
CA ALA A 42 -1.13 -4.79 -2.55
C ALA A 42 -0.78 -6.03 -1.71
N ALA A 43 -0.77 -7.22 -2.31
CA ALA A 43 -0.39 -8.46 -1.65
C ALA A 43 1.07 -8.43 -1.21
N ILE A 44 1.98 -8.13 -2.13
CA ILE A 44 3.42 -8.06 -1.82
C ILE A 44 3.66 -6.96 -0.77
N GLU A 45 3.04 -5.80 -0.94
CA GLU A 45 3.21 -4.71 0.00
C GLU A 45 2.68 -5.05 1.39
N SER A 46 1.53 -5.72 1.49
CA SER A 46 0.96 -6.14 2.76
C SER A 46 1.86 -7.15 3.49
N ILE A 47 2.47 -8.09 2.76
CA ILE A 47 3.38 -9.10 3.33
C ILE A 47 4.64 -8.42 3.89
N ILE A 48 5.18 -7.44 3.17
CA ILE A 48 6.38 -6.71 3.60
C ILE A 48 6.04 -5.73 4.73
N LEU A 49 5.01 -4.90 4.60
CA LEU A 49 4.70 -3.84 5.56
C LEU A 49 4.14 -4.36 6.88
N CYS A 50 3.32 -5.42 6.88
CA CYS A 50 2.67 -5.94 8.08
C CYS A 50 3.65 -6.19 9.24
N PRO A 51 4.76 -6.94 9.07
CA PRO A 51 5.72 -7.14 10.16
C PRO A 51 6.40 -5.84 10.60
N PHE A 52 6.71 -4.91 9.69
CA PHE A 52 7.33 -3.63 10.03
C PHE A 52 6.39 -2.70 10.80
N GLU A 53 5.12 -2.61 10.40
CA GLU A 53 4.13 -1.80 11.11
C GLU A 53 3.85 -2.39 12.49
N ARG A 54 3.79 -3.72 12.61
CA ARG A 54 3.61 -4.37 13.91
C ARG A 54 4.80 -4.13 14.84
N LEU A 55 6.02 -4.28 14.32
CA LEU A 55 7.24 -4.01 15.06
C LEU A 55 7.29 -2.54 15.53
N LYS A 56 6.90 -1.59 14.66
CA LYS A 56 6.79 -0.18 15.01
C LYS A 56 5.77 0.05 16.13
N THR A 57 4.56 -0.52 16.03
CA THR A 57 3.53 -0.36 17.07
C THR A 57 4.01 -0.92 18.40
N TYR A 58 4.68 -2.08 18.40
CA TYR A 58 5.25 -2.68 19.61
C TYR A 58 6.27 -1.76 20.29
N PHE A 59 7.19 -1.17 19.53
CA PHE A 59 8.15 -0.21 20.08
C PHE A 59 7.48 1.07 20.59
N MET A 60 6.43 1.55 19.92
CA MET A 60 5.68 2.74 20.36
C MET A 60 4.92 2.47 21.67
N THR A 61 4.19 1.34 21.77
CA THR A 61 3.46 0.97 22.98
C THR A 61 4.39 0.66 24.14
N ALA A 62 5.53 0.02 23.87
CA ALA A 62 6.50 -0.31 24.90
C ALA A 62 7.24 0.94 25.44
N ARG A 63 7.41 1.99 24.62
CA ARG A 63 7.88 3.30 25.08
C ARG A 63 6.81 4.06 25.87
N ALA A 64 5.54 4.01 25.44
CA ALA A 64 4.44 4.68 26.14
C ALA A 64 4.23 4.11 27.56
N LEU A 65 4.27 2.79 27.70
CA LEU A 65 4.13 2.12 29.00
C LEU A 65 5.30 2.44 29.98
N LYS A 66 6.50 2.74 29.46
CA LYS A 66 7.62 3.24 30.29
C LYS A 66 7.44 4.67 30.78
N GLY A 67 6.55 5.47 30.17
CA GLY A 67 6.30 6.85 30.55
C GLY A 67 5.29 7.02 31.69
N GLU A 68 4.31 6.10 31.80
CA GLU A 68 3.25 6.18 32.81
C GLU A 68 3.54 5.36 34.07
N ALA A 69 4.30 4.27 33.97
CA ALA A 69 4.76 3.52 35.12
C ALA A 69 6.21 3.92 35.42
N GLY A 70 6.46 4.52 36.59
CA GLY A 70 7.79 4.66 37.19
C GLY A 70 8.40 3.28 37.52
N PHE A 71 8.61 2.46 36.49
CA PHE A 71 9.03 1.08 36.62
C PHE A 71 10.56 1.02 36.60
N HIS A 72 11.10 0.77 37.80
CA HIS A 72 12.49 0.52 38.17
C HIS A 72 13.08 -0.78 37.53
N GLY A 73 12.84 -1.00 36.24
CA GLY A 73 13.28 -2.20 35.52
C GLY A 73 14.22 -1.85 34.37
N ASP A 74 15.51 -1.91 34.65
CA ASP A 74 16.64 -1.69 33.73
C ASP A 74 16.77 -2.84 32.72
N GLN A 75 15.73 -3.05 31.90
CA GLN A 75 15.76 -4.00 30.79
C GLN A 75 15.75 -3.22 29.47
N PRO A 76 16.80 -3.34 28.63
CA PRO A 76 16.79 -2.76 27.31
C PRO A 76 15.65 -3.39 26.52
N LEU A 77 14.87 -2.55 25.85
CA LEU A 77 13.81 -2.97 24.93
C LEU A 77 14.47 -3.63 23.71
N THR A 78 14.88 -4.88 23.87
CA THR A 78 15.59 -5.66 22.86
C THR A 78 14.59 -6.51 22.10
N LEU A 79 14.73 -6.58 20.78
CA LEU A 79 14.04 -7.53 19.89
C LEU A 79 13.99 -8.95 20.46
N ARG A 80 15.03 -9.35 21.22
CA ARG A 80 15.12 -10.63 21.95
C ARG A 80 13.94 -10.88 22.89
N ASN A 81 13.45 -9.88 23.63
CA ASN A 81 12.33 -10.07 24.55
C ASN A 81 11.01 -10.23 23.78
N PHE A 82 10.85 -9.54 22.64
CA PHE A 82 9.71 -9.76 21.75
C PHE A 82 9.74 -11.15 21.10
N LEU A 83 10.93 -11.62 20.70
CA LEU A 83 11.15 -12.96 20.16
C LEU A 83 10.93 -14.06 21.23
N GLN A 84 11.40 -13.86 22.46
CA GLN A 84 11.24 -14.83 23.56
C GLN A 84 9.82 -14.87 24.12
N SER A 85 9.08 -13.76 24.16
CA SER A 85 7.67 -13.77 24.53
C SER A 85 6.74 -14.37 23.45
N SER A 86 7.29 -14.76 22.29
CA SER A 86 6.54 -15.30 21.14
C SER A 86 6.78 -16.79 20.92
N ASP A 87 6.80 -17.57 22.00
CA ASP A 87 7.18 -18.98 22.00
C ASP A 87 6.15 -19.92 21.34
N SER A 88 4.96 -19.43 20.98
CA SER A 88 3.89 -20.23 20.34
C SER A 88 3.45 -19.73 18.96
N GLY A 89 4.39 -19.20 18.17
CA GLY A 89 4.17 -18.87 16.75
C GLY A 89 4.39 -17.41 16.42
N LEU A 90 5.66 -17.02 16.31
CA LEU A 90 6.12 -15.66 15.97
C LEU A 90 5.49 -15.14 14.67
N MET A 91 5.36 -16.00 13.66
CA MET A 91 4.65 -15.68 12.41
C MET A 91 3.17 -15.39 12.65
N ARG A 92 2.50 -16.18 13.50
CA ARG A 92 1.07 -15.98 13.80
C ARG A 92 0.84 -14.66 14.55
N SER A 93 1.79 -14.24 15.38
CA SER A 93 1.76 -12.94 16.07
C SER A 93 2.07 -11.76 15.14
N LEU A 94 3.07 -11.90 14.25
CA LEU A 94 3.44 -10.89 13.25
C LEU A 94 2.36 -10.65 12.20
N PHE A 95 1.66 -11.71 11.79
CA PHE A 95 0.60 -11.66 10.78
C PHE A 95 -0.81 -11.54 11.37
N ARG A 96 -0.95 -11.38 12.70
CA ARG A 96 -2.26 -11.14 13.32
C ARG A 96 -2.80 -9.79 12.86
N GLY A 97 -3.91 -9.80 12.13
CA GLY A 97 -4.53 -8.59 11.56
C GLY A 97 -4.09 -8.25 10.13
N ILE A 98 -3.34 -9.13 9.45
CA ILE A 98 -2.94 -8.92 8.05
C ILE A 98 -4.15 -8.70 7.13
N GLY A 99 -5.30 -9.33 7.40
CA GLY A 99 -6.50 -9.18 6.57
C GLY A 99 -6.99 -7.73 6.47
N SER A 100 -7.01 -7.00 7.60
CA SER A 100 -7.41 -5.58 7.62
C SER A 100 -6.41 -4.70 6.87
N LEU A 101 -5.11 -4.96 7.05
CA LEU A 101 -4.04 -4.26 6.34
C LEU A 101 -4.06 -4.54 4.83
N PHE A 102 -4.24 -5.80 4.45
CA PHE A 102 -4.34 -6.23 3.07
C PHE A 102 -5.55 -5.60 2.38
N LEU A 103 -6.74 -5.65 3.00
CA LEU A 103 -7.94 -5.04 2.43
C LEU A 103 -7.77 -3.53 2.22
N ARG A 104 -7.22 -2.82 3.22
CA ARG A 104 -6.89 -1.39 3.08
C ARG A 104 -5.94 -1.15 1.91
N GLN A 105 -4.89 -1.97 1.79
CA GLN A 105 -3.89 -1.80 0.73
C GLN A 105 -4.45 -2.13 -0.65
N CYS A 106 -5.33 -3.14 -0.76
CA CYS A 106 -6.05 -3.46 -1.98
C CYS A 106 -6.94 -2.30 -2.41
N ILE A 107 -7.79 -1.80 -1.52
CA ILE A 107 -8.69 -0.68 -1.83
C ILE A 107 -7.86 0.55 -2.24
N ALA A 108 -6.80 0.85 -1.50
CA ALA A 108 -5.94 1.99 -1.80
C ALA A 108 -5.30 1.90 -3.20
N TRP A 109 -4.72 0.75 -3.55
CA TRP A 109 -4.09 0.57 -4.86
C TRP A 109 -5.09 0.47 -6.01
N VAL A 110 -6.21 -0.22 -5.82
CA VAL A 110 -7.28 -0.31 -6.83
C VAL A 110 -7.83 1.08 -7.11
N CYS A 111 -8.21 1.83 -6.07
CA CYS A 111 -8.72 3.20 -6.22
C CYS A 111 -7.68 4.12 -6.85
N PHE A 112 -6.42 4.04 -6.43
CA PHE A 112 -5.35 4.86 -6.99
C PHE A 112 -5.10 4.59 -8.47
N LEU A 113 -4.90 3.32 -8.87
CA LEU A 113 -4.61 2.94 -10.26
C LEU A 113 -5.82 3.18 -11.18
N GLN A 114 -7.03 2.93 -10.69
CA GLN A 114 -8.25 3.15 -11.46
C GLN A 114 -8.55 4.64 -11.64
N ALA A 115 -8.38 5.45 -10.59
CA ALA A 115 -8.53 6.89 -10.67
C ALA A 115 -7.46 7.51 -11.59
N ASP A 116 -6.20 7.12 -11.44
CA ASP A 116 -5.10 7.57 -12.30
C ASP A 116 -5.37 7.25 -13.78
N PHE A 117 -5.82 6.03 -14.09
CA PHE A 117 -6.17 5.65 -15.45
C PHE A 117 -7.34 6.45 -16.02
N ARG A 118 -8.44 6.60 -15.26
CA ARG A 118 -9.61 7.37 -15.71
C ARG A 118 -9.27 8.84 -15.91
N MET A 119 -8.48 9.43 -15.01
CA MET A 119 -8.11 10.84 -15.09
C MET A 119 -7.17 11.12 -16.27
N LYS A 120 -6.16 10.28 -16.49
CA LYS A 120 -5.30 10.36 -17.68
C LYS A 120 -6.10 10.22 -18.97
N ARG A 121 -7.05 9.29 -19.01
CA ARG A 121 -7.95 9.12 -20.18
C ARG A 121 -8.87 10.33 -20.38
N ALA A 122 -9.38 10.93 -19.30
CA ALA A 122 -10.22 12.12 -19.36
C ALA A 122 -9.45 13.34 -19.90
N ILE A 123 -8.22 13.57 -19.42
CA ILE A 123 -7.37 14.67 -19.92
C ILE A 123 -6.99 14.47 -21.38
N ARG A 124 -6.61 13.25 -21.78
CA ARG A 124 -6.30 12.94 -23.19
C ARG A 124 -7.47 13.28 -24.11
N ARG A 125 -8.72 12.99 -23.69
CA ARG A 125 -9.93 13.36 -24.44
C ARG A 125 -10.21 14.86 -24.45
N MET A 126 -9.94 15.57 -23.36
CA MET A 126 -10.23 17.01 -23.27
C MET A 126 -9.24 17.87 -24.08
N TYR A 127 -7.99 17.42 -24.22
CA TYR A 127 -6.93 18.15 -24.91
C TYR A 127 -6.52 17.56 -26.25
N ASP A 128 -7.23 16.53 -26.71
CA ASP A 128 -7.00 15.82 -27.98
C ASP A 128 -5.52 15.41 -28.22
N ILE A 129 -4.86 14.99 -27.14
CA ILE A 129 -3.43 14.64 -27.17
C ILE A 129 -3.31 13.20 -27.70
N PRO A 130 -2.50 12.95 -28.76
CA PRO A 130 -2.28 11.60 -29.29
C PRO A 130 -1.68 10.67 -28.23
N GLU A 131 -2.03 9.37 -28.27
CA GLU A 131 -1.64 8.41 -27.23
C GLU A 131 -0.12 8.23 -27.07
N GLU A 132 0.63 8.58 -28.12
CA GLU A 132 2.09 8.46 -28.23
C GLU A 132 2.84 9.64 -27.62
N GLU A 133 2.19 10.80 -27.41
CA GLU A 133 2.83 11.95 -26.80
C GLU A 133 2.79 11.91 -25.27
N SER A 134 3.91 12.28 -24.66
CA SER A 134 4.01 12.40 -23.20
C SER A 134 3.10 13.54 -22.72
N ILE A 135 2.20 13.22 -21.80
CA ILE A 135 1.33 14.23 -21.17
C ILE A 135 2.24 15.29 -20.50
N PRO A 136 2.05 16.60 -20.77
CA PRO A 136 2.87 17.62 -20.15
C PRO A 136 2.80 17.55 -18.61
N THR A 137 3.95 17.68 -17.95
CA THR A 137 4.12 17.51 -16.50
C THR A 137 3.14 18.37 -15.67
N ARG A 138 2.75 19.53 -16.17
CA ARG A 138 1.77 20.42 -15.52
C ARG A 138 0.42 19.74 -15.32
N TYR A 139 -0.07 19.00 -16.32
CA TYR A 139 -1.33 18.26 -16.22
C TYR A 139 -1.20 17.03 -15.33
N LEU A 140 -0.04 16.36 -15.36
CA LEU A 140 0.25 15.22 -14.47
C LEU A 140 0.18 15.60 -12.99
N ILE A 141 0.63 16.80 -12.62
CA ILE A 141 0.53 17.30 -11.24
C ILE A 141 -0.94 17.45 -10.83
N VAL A 142 -1.76 18.08 -11.67
CA VAL A 142 -3.20 18.28 -11.40
C VAL A 142 -3.92 16.94 -11.27
N VAL A 143 -3.64 15.99 -12.17
CA VAL A 143 -4.17 14.61 -12.13
C VAL A 143 -3.79 13.91 -10.84
N SER A 144 -2.52 13.98 -10.46
CA SER A 144 -2.02 13.32 -9.25
C SER A 144 -2.68 13.90 -8.01
N PHE A 145 -2.86 15.23 -7.97
CA PHE A 145 -3.50 15.92 -6.86
C PHE A 145 -4.99 15.55 -6.72
N THR A 146 -5.76 15.63 -7.81
CA THR A 146 -7.17 15.24 -7.78
C THR A 146 -7.36 13.75 -7.51
N GLY A 147 -6.48 12.91 -8.04
CA GLY A 147 -6.46 11.47 -7.76
C GLY A 147 -6.17 11.18 -6.29
N ALA A 148 -5.26 11.93 -5.67
CA ALA A 148 -4.97 11.82 -4.24
C ALA A 148 -6.15 12.23 -3.37
N ILE A 149 -6.88 13.32 -3.71
CA ILE A 149 -8.09 13.73 -3.00
C ILE A 149 -9.15 12.63 -3.07
N PHE A 150 -9.44 12.13 -4.27
CA PHE A 150 -10.43 11.08 -4.46
C PHE A 150 -10.08 9.81 -3.69
N SER A 151 -8.82 9.38 -3.80
CA SER A 151 -8.30 8.22 -3.08
C SER A 151 -8.44 8.40 -1.56
N THR A 152 -8.12 9.59 -1.05
CA THR A 152 -8.23 9.90 0.39
C THR A 152 -9.68 9.83 0.85
N ILE A 153 -10.63 10.41 0.11
CA ILE A 153 -12.06 10.36 0.44
C ILE A 153 -12.56 8.91 0.54
N VAL A 154 -12.12 8.03 -0.36
CA VAL A 154 -12.52 6.62 -0.35
C VAL A 154 -11.85 5.84 0.77
N ILE A 155 -10.58 6.11 1.08
CA ILE A 155 -9.79 5.33 2.07
C ILE A 155 -10.10 5.75 3.52
N MET A 156 -10.33 7.04 3.76
CA MET A 156 -10.54 7.58 5.12
C MET A 156 -11.62 6.88 5.96
N PRO A 157 -12.81 6.50 5.42
CA PRO A 157 -13.79 5.75 6.20
C PRO A 157 -13.28 4.38 6.64
N PHE A 158 -12.49 3.69 5.80
CA PHE A 158 -11.89 2.41 6.18
C PHE A 158 -10.80 2.57 7.25
N ASP A 159 -10.08 3.68 7.24
CA ASP A 159 -9.12 3.99 8.31
C ASP A 159 -9.80 4.29 9.64
N SER A 160 -10.98 4.93 9.62
CA SER A 160 -11.80 5.13 10.82
C SER A 160 -12.34 3.81 11.38
N LEU A 161 -12.80 2.90 10.50
CA LEU A 161 -13.28 1.56 10.92
C LEU A 161 -12.17 0.73 11.56
N LYS A 162 -10.95 0.80 11.04
CA LYS A 162 -9.79 0.08 11.61
C LYS A 162 -9.42 0.57 13.01
N THR A 163 -9.66 1.85 13.31
CA THR A 163 -9.28 2.44 14.60
C THR A 163 -10.28 2.10 15.72
N ASN A 164 -11.51 1.72 15.37
CA ASN A 164 -12.57 1.33 16.31
C ASN A 164 -12.66 -0.18 16.58
N GLN A 165 -11.74 -0.99 16.03
CA GLN A 165 -11.59 -2.43 16.30
C GLN A 165 -10.29 -2.72 17.05
#